data_AF-A0A5K1AUR1-F1
#
_entry.id   AF-A0A5K1AUR1-F1
#
_cell.length_a   1.000
_cell.length_b   1.000
_cell.length_c   1.000
_cell.angle_alpha   90.00
_cell.angle_beta   90.00
_cell.angle_gamma   90.00
#
_symmetry.space_group_name_H-M   'P 1'
#
loop_
_entity.id
_entity.type
_entity.pdbx_description
1 polymer ?
#
loop_
_entity_poly.entity_id
_entity_poly.type
_entity_poly.pdbx_seq_one_letter_code
_entity_poly.pdbx_strand_id
1 'polypeptide(L)' 'ADVDKNGTIDYVEFITATMHRHRLQTEENLIKAFQYFDKDNDG' A
#
# COMPACT_ATOMS: atom_id res chain seq x y z
N ALA A 1 -4.58 -6.10 -8.71
CA ALA A 1 -4.25 -7.33 -9.45
C ALA A 1 -2.78 -7.54 -9.25
N ASP A 2 -2.37 -8.77 -8.97
CA ASP A 2 -0.96 -9.19 -8.97
C ASP A 2 -0.46 -9.09 -10.42
N VAL A 3 0.38 -8.08 -10.67
CA VAL A 3 0.84 -7.66 -12.01
C VAL A 3 2.06 -8.46 -12.40
N ASP A 4 2.95 -8.75 -11.44
CA ASP A 4 4.18 -9.48 -11.68
C ASP A 4 4.04 -11.01 -11.55
N LYS A 5 2.89 -11.47 -11.04
CA LYS A 5 2.52 -12.89 -10.83
C LYS A 5 3.46 -13.62 -9.88
N ASN A 6 4.00 -12.92 -8.90
CA ASN A 6 4.87 -13.53 -7.89
C ASN A 6 4.07 -14.27 -6.79
N GLY A 7 2.74 -14.15 -6.78
CA GLY A 7 1.86 -14.82 -5.82
C GLY A 7 1.67 -14.07 -4.50
N THR A 8 2.24 -12.88 -4.40
CA THR A 8 2.04 -11.89 -3.33
C THR A 8 1.53 -10.59 -3.95
N ILE A 9 0.95 -9.70 -3.15
CA ILE A 9 0.51 -8.38 -3.64
C ILE A 9 1.41 -7.36 -2.99
N ASP A 10 2.24 -6.70 -3.80
CA ASP A 10 3.09 -5.63 -3.29
C ASP A 10 2.28 -4.34 -3.07
N TYR A 11 2.86 -3.40 -2.32
CA TYR A 11 2.21 -2.13 -2.01
C TYR A 11 1.81 -1.37 -3.28
N VAL A 12 2.65 -1.39 -4.32
CA VAL A 12 2.41 -0.69 -5.59
C VAL A 12 1.28 -1.33 -6.38
N GLU A 13 1.13 -2.65 -6.32
CA GLU A 13 0.09 -3.43 -6.95
C GLU A 13 -1.24 -3.29 -6.22
N PHE A 14 -1.24 -3.25 -4.88
CA PHE A 14 -2.43 -2.92 -4.08
C PHE A 14 -2.91 -1.51 -4.39
N ILE A 15 -1.95 -0.58 -4.48
CA ILE A 15 -2.18 0.80 -4.88
C ILE A 15 -2.79 0.80 -6.29
N THR A 16 -2.14 0.22 -7.29
CA THR A 16 -2.63 0.21 -8.68
C THR A 16 -3.97 -0.53 -8.83
N ALA A 17 -4.22 -1.58 -8.05
CA ALA A 17 -5.50 -2.29 -8.03
C ALA A 17 -6.66 -1.41 -7.57
N THR A 18 -6.39 -0.52 -6.61
CA THR A 18 -7.40 0.33 -5.99
C THR A 18 -7.48 1.70 -6.65
N MET A 19 -6.86 1.88 -7.84
CA MET A 19 -6.63 3.21 -8.45
C MET A 19 -7.90 3.93 -8.93
N HIS A 20 -9.07 3.33 -8.70
CA HIS A 20 -10.36 3.90 -8.99
C HIS A 20 -11.08 4.28 -7.68
N ARG A 21 -10.92 5.56 -7.27
CA ARG A 21 -11.98 6.48 -6.79
C ARG A 21 -11.74 7.37 -5.56
N HIS A 22 -10.74 7.22 -4.70
CA HIS A 22 -10.60 8.14 -3.53
C HIS A 22 -9.21 8.13 -2.84
N ARG A 23 -8.13 8.11 -3.63
CA ARG A 23 -6.80 7.67 -3.15
C ARG A 23 -6.07 8.58 -2.19
N LEU A 24 -6.11 9.90 -2.38
CA LEU A 24 -5.17 10.80 -1.69
C LEU A 24 -5.37 10.85 -0.16
N GLN A 25 -6.62 10.83 0.33
CA GLN A 25 -6.88 10.80 1.78
C GLN A 25 -6.59 9.44 2.42
N THR A 26 -6.67 8.35 1.65
CA THR A 26 -6.47 7.01 2.19
C THR A 26 -4.99 6.65 2.22
N GLU A 27 -4.21 7.13 1.25
CA GLU A 27 -2.77 6.88 1.12
C GLU A 27 -1.96 7.50 2.27
N GLU A 28 -2.19 8.76 2.61
CA GLU A 28 -1.53 9.37 3.78
C GLU A 28 -1.90 8.66 5.09
N ASN A 29 -3.17 8.25 5.24
CA ASN A 29 -3.63 7.54 6.43
C ASN A 29 -3.05 6.14 6.51
N LEU A 30 -2.88 5.45 5.38
CA LEU A 30 -2.23 4.13 5.31
C LEU A 30 -0.75 4.23 5.64
N ILE A 31 -0.03 5.20 5.06
CA ILE A 31 1.39 5.43 5.36
C ILE A 31 1.57 5.78 6.84
N LYS A 32 0.73 6.67 7.40
CA LYS A 32 0.78 7.03 8.83
C LYS A 32 0.44 5.84 9.74
N ALA A 33 -0.52 5.01 9.37
CA ALA A 33 -0.84 3.80 10.12
C ALA A 33 0.30 2.78 10.04
N PHE A 34 0.90 2.59 8.88
CA PHE A 34 2.02 1.69 8.68
C PHE A 34 3.25 2.13 9.48
N GLN A 35 3.63 3.40 9.39
CA GLN A 35 4.70 4.01 10.20
C GLN A 35 4.41 3.98 11.71
N TYR A 36 3.14 3.94 12.12
CA TYR A 36 2.79 3.80 13.53
C TYR A 36 3.08 2.39 14.07
N PHE A 37 2.97 1.37 13.21
CA PHE A 37 3.20 -0.03 13.59
C PHE A 37 4.63 -0.51 13.30
N ASP A 38 5.29 0.03 12.27
CA ASP A 38 6.71 -0.15 11.95
C ASP A 38 7.57 0.63 12.96
N LYS A 39 8.04 -0.07 13.99
CA LYS A 39 8.84 0.53 15.08
C LYS A 39 10.34 0.51 14.79
N ASP A 40 10.77 -0.34 13.87
CA ASP A 40 12.15 -0.57 13.47
C ASP A 40 12.54 0.20 12.21
N ASN A 41 11.59 0.87 11.54
CA ASN A 41 11.78 1.52 10.24
C ASN A 41 12.37 0.54 9.21
N ASP A 42 11.91 -0.71 9.25
CA ASP A 42 12.37 -1.73 8.31
C ASP A 42 11.63 -1.68 6.97
N GLY A 43 10.51 -0.94 6.91
CA GLY A 43 9.94 -0.31 5.72
C GLY A 43 9.84 -1.16 4.47
#